data_AF-A0A2K1Q202-F1
#
_entry.id   AF-A0A2K1Q202-F1
#
_cell.length_a   1.000
_cell.length_b   1.000
_cell.length_c   1.000
_cell.angle_alpha   90.00
_cell.angle_beta   90.00
_cell.angle_gamma   90.00
#
_symmetry.space_group_name_H-M   'P 1'
#
loop_
_entity.id
_entity.type
_entity.pdbx_description
1 polymer ?
#
loop_
_entity_poly.entity_id
_entity_poly.type
_entity_poly.pdbx_seq_one_letter_code
_entity_poly.pdbx_strand_id
1 'polypeptide(L)'
;MSDTPDEKAIFDEIASQIAAKAKIDLATIQPQSTLKDIGVSSLDAIELLFDIEEHYGITFPDQGPNFGSDTVQQLVDVVRDTLAAKAKA
;
A
#
# COMPACT_ATOMS: atom_id res chain seq x y z
N MET A 1 2.78 -14.95 -19.21
CA MET A 1 2.36 -15.24 -17.82
C MET A 1 2.13 -13.89 -17.20
N SER A 2 0.89 -13.58 -16.84
CA SER A 2 0.57 -12.31 -16.18
C SER A 2 0.96 -12.46 -14.71
N ASP A 3 2.22 -12.17 -14.41
CA ASP A 3 2.83 -12.29 -13.07
C ASP A 3 2.36 -11.19 -12.09
N THR A 4 1.15 -10.67 -12.29
CA THR A 4 0.59 -9.66 -11.39
C THR A 4 0.11 -10.35 -10.13
N PRO A 5 0.64 -10.01 -8.94
CA PRO A 5 0.18 -10.61 -7.70
C PRO A 5 -1.32 -10.35 -7.47
N ASP A 6 -2.01 -11.35 -6.93
CA ASP A 6 -3.43 -11.22 -6.57
C ASP A 6 -3.62 -10.17 -5.47
N GLU A 7 -4.81 -9.58 -5.41
CA GLU A 7 -5.14 -8.51 -4.44
C GLU A 7 -4.82 -8.89 -2.99
N LYS A 8 -5.09 -10.14 -2.60
CA LYS A 8 -4.79 -10.63 -1.25
C LYS A 8 -3.28 -10.59 -0.96
N ALA A 9 -2.44 -10.97 -1.93
CA ALA A 9 -0.98 -10.92 -1.76
C ALA A 9 -0.49 -9.48 -1.63
N ILE A 10 -1.04 -8.56 -2.43
CA ILE A 10 -0.73 -7.13 -2.33
C ILE A 10 -1.14 -6.58 -0.96
N PHE A 11 -2.35 -6.93 -0.49
CA PHE A 11 -2.83 -6.53 0.84
C PHE A 11 -1.93 -7.07 1.95
N ASP A 12 -1.61 -8.36 1.95
CA ASP A 12 -0.80 -8.99 2.99
C ASP A 12 0.58 -8.33 3.10
N GLU A 13 1.20 -8.01 1.96
CA GLU A 13 2.51 -7.34 1.91
C GLU A 13 2.43 -5.90 2.43
N ILE A 14 1.45 -5.12 1.96
CA ILE A 14 1.25 -3.73 2.37
C ILE A 14 0.90 -3.65 3.86
N ALA A 15 0.00 -4.52 4.33
CA ALA A 15 -0.35 -4.61 5.74
C ALA A 15 0.87 -4.97 6.58
N SER A 16 1.75 -5.86 6.11
CA SER A 16 2.99 -6.24 6.81
C SER A 16 3.93 -5.04 6.98
N GLN A 17 4.12 -4.25 5.92
CA GLN A 17 4.93 -3.04 5.96
C GLN A 17 4.32 -1.98 6.90
N ILE A 18 3.00 -1.77 6.84
CA ILE A 18 2.28 -0.88 7.75
C ILE A 18 2.45 -1.33 9.21
N ALA A 19 2.25 -2.62 9.48
CA ALA A 19 2.38 -3.19 10.82
C ALA A 19 3.79 -2.99 11.39
N ALA A 20 4.82 -3.17 10.57
CA ALA A 20 6.20 -2.94 10.95
C ALA A 20 6.48 -1.46 11.29
N LYS A 21 5.99 -0.52 10.49
CA LYS A 21 6.16 0.92 10.73
C LYS A 21 5.36 1.41 11.96
N ALA A 22 4.10 0.99 12.07
CA ALA A 22 3.22 1.34 13.19
C ALA A 22 3.53 0.58 14.49
N LYS A 23 4.35 -0.49 14.42
CA LYS A 23 4.67 -1.39 15.55
C LYS A 23 3.42 -2.01 16.19
N ILE A 24 2.52 -2.45 15.34
CA ILE A 24 1.26 -3.11 15.71
C ILE A 24 1.20 -4.52 15.12
N ASP A 25 0.19 -5.28 15.52
CA ASP A 25 -0.09 -6.58 14.92
C ASP A 25 -0.83 -6.41 13.58
N LEU A 26 -0.42 -7.18 12.57
CA LEU A 26 -1.08 -7.27 11.26
C LEU A 26 -2.59 -7.56 11.40
N ALA A 27 -2.96 -8.36 12.40
CA ALA A 27 -4.35 -8.71 12.67
C ALA A 27 -5.24 -7.51 13.06
N THR A 28 -4.63 -6.38 13.43
CA THR A 28 -5.34 -5.13 13.75
C THR A 28 -5.63 -4.28 12.52
N ILE A 29 -4.96 -4.55 11.40
CA ILE A 29 -5.10 -3.79 10.16
C ILE A 29 -6.30 -4.33 9.40
N GLN A 30 -7.28 -3.46 9.15
CA GLN A 30 -8.44 -3.79 8.35
C GLN A 30 -8.41 -3.03 7.02
N PRO A 31 -9.02 -3.57 5.94
CA PRO A 31 -9.07 -2.91 4.65
C PRO A 31 -9.64 -1.49 4.70
N GLN A 32 -10.64 -1.27 5.56
CA GLN A 32 -11.30 0.01 5.77
C GLN A 32 -10.58 0.95 6.74
N SER A 33 -9.51 0.50 7.39
CA SER A 33 -8.73 1.34 8.30
C SER A 33 -7.91 2.36 7.51
N THR A 34 -7.82 3.59 7.99
CA THR A 34 -6.88 4.57 7.45
C THR A 34 -5.52 4.44 8.13
N LEU A 35 -4.44 4.83 7.44
CA LEU A 35 -3.10 4.85 8.06
C LEU A 35 -3.06 5.72 9.32
N LYS A 36 -3.84 6.80 9.33
CA LYS A 36 -4.01 7.68 10.49
C LYS A 36 -4.65 6.97 11.67
N ASP A 37 -5.71 6.20 11.45
CA ASP A 37 -6.39 5.43 12.52
C ASP A 37 -5.49 4.34 13.10
N ILE A 38 -4.61 3.80 12.25
CA ILE A 38 -3.61 2.79 12.59
C ILE A 38 -2.44 3.40 13.39
N GLY A 39 -2.30 4.73 13.39
CA GLY A 39 -1.24 5.45 14.10
C GLY A 39 0.05 5.61 13.29
N VAL A 40 -0.01 5.43 11.97
CA VAL A 40 1.11 5.69 11.07
C VAL A 40 1.30 7.20 10.95
N SER A 41 2.51 7.68 11.19
CA SER A 41 2.82 9.11 11.04
C SER A 41 2.92 9.50 9.57
N SER A 42 2.77 10.78 9.25
CA SER A 42 2.92 11.25 7.87
C SER A 42 4.31 10.96 7.28
N LEU A 43 5.35 10.90 8.11
CA LEU A 43 6.71 10.54 7.67
C LEU A 43 6.78 9.04 7.32
N ASP A 44 6.28 8.18 8.20
CA ASP A 44 6.24 6.73 7.97
C ASP A 44 5.40 6.38 6.73
N ALA A 45 4.33 7.12 6.49
CA ALA A 45 3.50 6.95 5.30
C ALA A 45 4.25 7.32 4.00
N ILE A 46 5.08 8.38 4.02
CA ILE A 46 5.93 8.74 2.88
C ILE A 46 6.98 7.66 2.65
N GLU A 47 7.62 7.14 3.70
CA GLU A 47 8.56 6.04 3.55
C GLU A 47 7.89 4.77 3.01
N LEU A 48 6.67 4.47 3.48
CA LEU A 48 5.88 3.34 2.98
C LEU A 48 5.61 3.47 1.48
N LEU A 49 5.30 4.68 1.00
CA LEU A 49 5.12 4.94 -0.43
C LEU A 49 6.35 4.51 -1.23
N PHE A 50 7.53 5.00 -0.82
CA PHE A 50 8.79 4.69 -1.49
C PHE A 50 9.13 3.20 -1.41
N ASP A 51 8.93 2.58 -0.24
CA ASP A 51 9.16 1.14 -0.05
C ASP A 51 8.28 0.33 -1.01
N ILE A 52 7.01 0.70 -1.21
CA ILE A 52 6.09 0.03 -2.14
C ILE A 52 6.52 0.27 -3.59
N GLU A 53 6.88 1.50 -3.96
CA GLU A 53 7.38 1.83 -5.31
C GLU A 53 8.60 1.00 -5.67
N GLU A 54 9.60 0.95 -4.79
CA GLU A 54 10.83 0.17 -5.00
C GLU A 54 10.54 -1.34 -5.02
N HIS A 55 9.70 -1.83 -4.10
CA HIS A 55 9.39 -3.26 -4.00
C HIS A 55 8.73 -3.81 -5.27
N TYR A 56 7.75 -3.09 -5.81
CA TYR A 56 7.01 -3.49 -7.01
C TYR A 56 7.61 -2.93 -8.31
N GLY A 57 8.59 -2.03 -8.19
CA GLY A 57 9.15 -1.25 -9.28
C GLY A 57 8.09 -0.43 -10.00
N ILE A 58 7.13 0.13 -9.27
CA ILE A 58 6.06 0.98 -9.81
C ILE A 58 6.31 2.43 -9.42
N THR A 59 5.56 3.35 -10.02
CA THR A 59 5.58 4.76 -9.66
C THR A 59 4.14 5.20 -9.46
N PHE A 60 3.84 5.76 -8.30
CA PHE A 60 2.52 6.32 -8.06
C PHE A 60 2.35 7.62 -8.84
N PRO A 61 1.15 7.92 -9.34
CA PRO A 61 0.89 9.21 -9.99
C PRO A 61 1.04 10.36 -8.99
N ASP A 62 1.29 11.59 -9.48
CA ASP A 62 1.37 12.80 -8.63
C ASP A 62 0.09 13.05 -7.79
N GLN A 63 -1.03 12.43 -8.18
CA GLN A 63 -2.30 12.42 -7.44
C GLN A 63 -2.52 11.08 -6.71
N GLY A 64 -1.44 10.41 -6.31
CA GLY A 64 -1.42 9.07 -5.73
C GLY A 64 -2.20 8.94 -4.42
N PRO A 65 -2.06 7.80 -3.73
CA PRO A 65 -2.80 7.51 -2.50
C PRO A 65 -2.64 8.64 -1.48
N ASN A 66 -3.74 9.24 -1.04
CA ASN A 66 -3.72 10.24 0.00
C ASN A 66 -3.76 9.55 1.37
N PHE A 67 -2.59 9.24 1.90
CA PHE A 67 -2.46 8.58 3.21
C PHE A 67 -3.07 9.32 4.41
N GLY A 68 -3.45 10.59 4.25
CA GLY A 68 -4.18 11.34 5.28
C GLY A 68 -5.66 11.01 5.37
N SER A 69 -6.25 10.45 4.31
CA SER A 69 -7.69 10.15 4.20
C SER A 69 -8.01 8.76 3.69
N ASP A 70 -7.08 8.14 2.98
CA ASP A 70 -7.31 6.89 2.28
C ASP A 70 -7.12 5.68 3.19
N THR A 71 -7.91 4.67 2.87
CA THR A 71 -7.90 3.38 3.54
C THR A 71 -6.82 2.46 2.99
N VAL A 72 -6.45 1.44 3.75
CA VAL A 72 -5.49 0.42 3.29
C VAL A 72 -5.97 -0.25 1.99
N GLN A 73 -7.28 -0.49 1.85
CA GLN A 73 -7.84 -1.05 0.62
C GLN A 73 -7.61 -0.14 -0.58
N GLN A 74 -7.79 1.18 -0.43
CA GLN A 74 -7.55 2.12 -1.53
C GLN A 74 -6.07 2.11 -1.96
N LEU A 75 -5.14 2.02 -1.00
CA LEU A 75 -3.72 1.86 -1.34
C LEU A 75 -3.50 0.57 -2.15
N VAL A 76 -4.07 -0.56 -1.71
CA VAL A 76 -3.97 -1.86 -2.40
C VAL A 76 -4.52 -1.77 -3.82
N ASP A 77 -5.68 -1.15 -4.00
CA ASP A 77 -6.30 -0.96 -5.31
C ASP A 77 -5.40 -0.15 -6.25
N VAL A 78 -4.82 0.96 -5.76
CA VAL A 78 -3.90 1.77 -6.57
C VAL A 78 -2.65 0.98 -6.95
N VAL A 79 -2.07 0.21 -6.04
CA VAL A 79 -0.90 -0.64 -6.32
C VAL A 79 -1.24 -1.70 -7.37
N ARG A 80 -2.36 -2.40 -7.20
CA ARG A 80 -2.86 -3.40 -8.14
C ARG A 80 -3.05 -2.81 -9.53
N ASP A 81 -3.70 -1.65 -9.62
CA ASP A 81 -4.01 -0.99 -10.88
C ASP A 81 -2.73 -0.50 -11.57
N THR A 82 -1.76 0.03 -10.81
CA THR A 82 -0.46 0.48 -11.32
C THR A 82 0.38 -0.69 -11.82
N LEU A 83 0.39 -1.81 -11.08
CA LEU A 83 1.04 -3.06 -11.50
C LEU A 83 0.42 -3.62 -12.79
N ALA A 84 -0.91 -3.64 -12.88
CA ALA A 84 -1.63 -4.10 -14.06
C ALA A 84 -1.39 -3.19 -15.28
N ALA A 85 -1.28 -1.87 -15.07
CA ALA A 85 -0.94 -0.92 -16.11
C ALA A 85 0.50 -1.13 -16.60
N LYS A 86 1.47 -1.29 -15.70
CA LYS A 86 2.87 -1.59 -16.02
C LYS A 86 3.01 -2.90 -16.79
N ALA A 87 2.27 -3.95 -16.43
CA ALA A 87 2.32 -5.24 -17.12
C ALA A 87 1.74 -5.21 -18.55
N LYS A 88 0.96 -4.18 -18.90
CA LYS A 88 0.41 -3.98 -20.24
C LYS A 88 1.24 -3.03 -21.12
N ALA A 89 2.19 -2.31 -20.52
CA ALA A 89 3.10 -1.39 -21.20
C ALA A 89 4.31 -2.15 -21.77
#